data_AF-A0A0S8IWS7-F1
#
_entry.id   AF-A0A0S8IWS7-F1
#
_cell.length_a   1.000
_cell.length_b   1.000
_cell.length_c   1.000
_cell.angle_alpha   90.00
_cell.angle_beta   90.00
_cell.angle_gamma   90.00
#
_symmetry.space_group_name_H-M   'P 1'
#
loop_
_entity.id
_entity.type
_entity.pdbx_description
1 polymer ?
#
loop_
_entity_poly.entity_id
_entity_poly.type
_entity_poly.pdbx_seq_one_letter_code
_entity_poly.pdbx_strand_id
1 'polypeptide(L)'
;MNTVVYTLILVNLIFGFGFALPLQRHLSRVVTKPKKSLRYFVILIGIYFVECVAIILGMGIPVFSVFLAFVWGVIFGFWLRERASTRAVIKTSFFLSLYSSLPAASFILIPLVMGIAGHNVLSTEAGTSFGIPDFLHLPWPLNTILGFYAALVIGAVVFKMIITTGEVSLLIHLGHKSSHDSPQRI
;
A
#
# COMPACT_ATOMS: atom_id res chain seq x y z
N MET A 1 -4.28 22.60 -12.13
CA MET A 1 -3.18 21.59 -12.10
C MET A 1 -2.29 21.76 -10.87
N ASN A 2 -1.74 22.95 -10.61
CA ASN A 2 -0.81 23.19 -9.48
C ASN A 2 -1.38 22.83 -8.10
N THR A 3 -2.65 23.17 -7.82
CA THR A 3 -3.28 22.87 -6.51
C THR A 3 -3.33 21.37 -6.21
N VAL A 4 -3.77 20.55 -7.17
CA VAL A 4 -3.87 19.08 -6.99
C VAL A 4 -2.48 18.48 -6.73
N VAL A 5 -1.47 18.92 -7.48
CA VAL A 5 -0.09 18.45 -7.32
C VAL A 5 0.46 18.80 -5.93
N TYR A 6 0.30 20.05 -5.49
CA TYR A 6 0.75 20.46 -4.15
C TYR A 6 0.01 19.73 -3.03
N THR A 7 -1.31 19.53 -3.17
CA THR A 7 -2.10 18.76 -2.20
C THR A 7 -1.60 17.32 -2.11
N LEU A 8 -1.33 16.66 -3.24
CA LEU A 8 -0.81 15.29 -3.24
C LEU A 8 0.59 15.22 -2.62
N ILE A 9 1.48 16.16 -2.92
CA ILE A 9 2.82 16.21 -2.31
C ILE A 9 2.71 16.35 -0.79
N LEU A 10 1.93 17.33 -0.31
CA LEU A 10 1.76 17.58 1.12
C LEU A 10 1.17 16.37 1.84
N VAL A 11 0.13 15.76 1.27
CA VAL A 11 -0.51 14.57 1.86
C VAL A 11 0.46 13.40 1.91
N ASN A 12 1.20 13.13 0.84
CA ASN A 12 2.16 12.03 0.81
C ASN A 12 3.33 12.26 1.78
N LEU A 13 3.77 13.51 1.98
CA LEU A 13 4.73 13.84 3.05
C LEU A 13 4.12 13.58 4.43
N ILE A 14 2.92 14.10 4.70
CA ILE A 14 2.25 13.90 6.00
C ILE A 14 2.01 12.41 6.27
N PHE A 15 1.56 11.66 5.27
CA PHE A 15 1.32 10.22 5.40
C PHE A 15 2.63 9.44 5.57
N GLY A 16 3.62 9.71 4.72
CA GLY A 16 4.93 9.07 4.78
C GLY A 16 5.59 9.25 6.14
N PHE A 17 5.77 10.50 6.58
CA PHE A 17 6.43 10.81 7.85
C PHE A 17 5.52 10.49 9.06
N GLY A 18 4.24 10.85 8.99
CA GLY A 18 3.29 10.71 10.08
C GLY A 18 3.01 9.26 10.45
N PHE A 19 2.80 8.38 9.47
CA PHE A 19 2.58 6.95 9.74
C PHE A 19 3.87 6.14 9.91
N ALA A 20 5.02 6.63 9.43
CA ALA A 20 6.30 5.99 9.71
C ALA A 20 6.63 6.00 11.21
N LEU A 21 6.30 7.08 11.94
CA LEU A 21 6.58 7.21 13.38
C LEU A 21 5.94 6.13 14.27
N PRO A 22 4.62 5.89 14.25
CA PRO A 22 4.01 4.80 15.01
C PRO A 22 4.46 3.43 14.50
N LEU A 23 4.67 3.28 13.19
CA LEU A 23 5.06 2.00 12.60
C LEU A 23 6.49 1.60 12.96
N GLN A 24 7.46 2.53 13.00
CA GLN A 24 8.82 2.24 13.49
C GLN A 24 8.81 1.79 14.96
N ARG A 25 7.93 2.36 15.79
CA ARG A 25 7.80 2.02 17.21
C ARG A 25 7.18 0.63 17.35
N HIS A 26 6.23 0.30 16.50
CA HIS A 26 5.69 -1.06 16.41
C HIS A 26 6.78 -2.06 16.01
N LEU A 27 7.52 -1.75 14.94
CA LEU A 27 8.58 -2.61 14.39
C LEU A 27 9.72 -2.84 15.38
N SER A 28 10.13 -1.81 16.12
CA SER A 28 11.21 -1.92 17.12
C SER A 28 10.82 -2.79 18.31
N ARG A 29 9.54 -2.79 18.69
CA ARG A 29 8.97 -3.71 19.70
C ARG A 29 8.92 -5.14 19.19
N VAL A 30 8.43 -5.36 17.97
CA VAL A 30 8.31 -6.69 17.37
C VAL A 30 9.68 -7.36 17.17
N VAL A 31 10.68 -6.60 16.74
CA VAL A 31 12.04 -7.12 16.46
C VAL A 31 12.95 -7.06 17.70
N THR A 32 12.42 -6.68 18.87
CA THR A 32 13.13 -6.59 20.18
C THR A 32 14.47 -5.83 20.13
N LYS A 33 14.63 -4.89 19.19
CA LYS A 33 15.87 -4.12 18.96
C LYS A 33 15.59 -2.61 19.01
N PRO A 34 15.39 -2.02 20.21
CA PRO A 34 15.01 -0.62 20.38
C PRO A 34 16.08 0.37 19.88
N LYS A 35 17.37 0.00 19.97
CA LYS A 35 18.50 0.85 19.51
C LYS A 35 18.55 1.10 18.00
N LYS A 36 17.65 0.49 17.20
CA LYS A 36 17.60 0.64 15.73
C LYS A 36 16.35 1.39 15.24
N SER A 37 15.63 2.11 16.11
CA SER A 37 14.39 2.81 15.72
C SER A 37 14.61 3.75 14.52
N LEU A 38 15.66 4.56 14.53
CA LEU A 38 15.97 5.48 13.42
C LEU A 38 16.20 4.73 12.10
N ARG A 39 16.84 3.55 12.15
CA ARG A 39 17.04 2.72 10.95
C ARG A 39 15.71 2.23 10.39
N TYR A 40 14.77 1.81 11.24
CA TYR A 40 13.44 1.40 10.80
C TYR A 40 12.64 2.57 10.23
N PHE A 41 12.77 3.75 10.81
CA PHE A 41 12.19 4.97 10.26
C PHE A 41 12.71 5.25 8.84
N VAL A 42 14.03 5.25 8.63
CA VAL A 42 14.63 5.47 7.30
C VAL A 42 14.18 4.41 6.30
N ILE A 43 14.10 3.14 6.70
CA ILE A 43 13.58 2.06 5.83
C ILE A 43 12.13 2.33 5.43
N LEU A 44 11.27 2.72 6.37
CA LEU A 44 9.87 3.02 6.08
C LEU A 44 9.73 4.20 5.11
N ILE A 45 10.46 5.29 5.34
CA ILE A 45 10.47 6.42 4.41
C ILE A 45 10.98 5.98 3.02
N GLY A 46 11.99 5.12 2.96
CA GLY A 46 12.49 4.55 1.70
C GLY A 46 11.44 3.72 0.97
N ILE A 47 10.73 2.83 1.66
CA ILE A 47 9.61 2.05 1.10
C ILE A 47 8.54 2.98 0.54
N TYR A 48 8.15 3.99 1.33
CA TYR A 48 7.13 4.96 0.92
C TYR A 48 7.54 5.76 -0.31
N PHE A 49 8.80 6.20 -0.37
CA PHE A 49 9.35 6.91 -1.51
C PHE A 49 9.32 6.05 -2.79
N VAL A 50 9.75 4.78 -2.69
CA VAL A 50 9.72 3.83 -3.82
C VAL A 50 8.29 3.61 -4.32
N GLU A 51 7.32 3.52 -3.40
CA GLU A 51 5.89 3.42 -3.75
C GLU A 51 5.37 4.67 -4.46
N CYS A 52 5.72 5.87 -4.00
CA CYS A 52 5.38 7.12 -4.70
C CYS A 52 5.96 7.14 -6.11
N VAL A 53 7.23 6.75 -6.30
CA VAL A 53 7.87 6.69 -7.61
C VAL A 53 7.18 5.67 -8.52
N ALA A 54 6.86 4.48 -8.00
CA ALA A 54 6.18 3.44 -8.77
C ALA A 54 4.80 3.90 -9.26
N ILE A 55 4.06 4.64 -8.44
CA ILE A 55 2.77 5.20 -8.84
C ILE A 55 2.94 6.29 -9.92
N ILE A 56 3.95 7.15 -9.80
CA ILE A 56 4.24 8.19 -10.82
C ILE A 56 4.64 7.53 -12.15
N LEU A 57 5.51 6.51 -12.12
CA LEU A 57 5.94 5.77 -13.32
C LEU A 57 4.77 5.02 -13.97
N GLY A 58 3.79 4.58 -13.19
CA GLY A 58 2.55 4.00 -13.69
C GLY A 58 1.54 5.03 -14.22
N MET A 59 1.91 6.31 -14.32
CA MET A 59 0.99 7.41 -14.66
C MET A 59 -0.24 7.47 -13.74
N GLY A 60 -0.08 7.09 -12.47
CA GLY A 60 -1.19 6.99 -11.51
C GLY A 60 -1.92 5.65 -11.52
N ILE A 61 -1.62 4.75 -12.47
CA ILE A 61 -2.14 3.39 -12.46
C ILE A 61 -1.29 2.55 -11.50
N PRO A 62 -1.91 1.80 -10.56
CA PRO A 62 -1.17 1.13 -9.50
C PRO A 62 -0.41 -0.14 -9.93
N VAL A 63 -0.15 -0.37 -11.23
CA VAL A 63 0.47 -1.63 -11.72
C VAL A 63 1.84 -1.89 -11.08
N PHE A 64 2.76 -0.93 -11.13
CA PHE A 64 4.09 -1.09 -10.52
C PHE A 64 4.03 -1.16 -8.99
N SER A 65 3.11 -0.40 -8.38
CA SER A 65 2.86 -0.45 -6.93
C SER A 65 2.28 -1.80 -6.49
N VAL A 66 1.46 -2.45 -7.33
CA VAL A 66 0.98 -3.81 -7.10
C VAL A 66 2.12 -4.81 -7.24
N PHE A 67 3.00 -4.67 -8.23
CA PHE A 67 4.20 -5.51 -8.33
C PHE A 67 5.10 -5.37 -7.09
N LEU A 68 5.28 -4.16 -6.58
CA LEU A 68 6.02 -3.92 -5.34
C LEU A 68 5.40 -4.62 -4.13
N ALA A 69 4.09 -4.87 -4.10
CA ALA A 69 3.47 -5.66 -3.03
C ALA A 69 4.05 -7.08 -2.93
N PHE A 70 4.36 -7.72 -4.07
CA PHE A 70 5.05 -9.01 -4.11
C PHE A 70 6.49 -8.88 -3.58
N VAL A 71 7.22 -7.85 -4.04
CA VAL A 71 8.59 -7.60 -3.57
C VAL A 71 8.62 -7.37 -2.06
N TRP A 72 7.70 -6.57 -1.54
CA TRP A 72 7.58 -6.30 -0.11
C TRP A 72 7.13 -7.50 0.69
N GLY A 73 6.18 -8.30 0.21
CA GLY A 73 5.74 -9.51 0.90
C GLY A 73 6.89 -10.51 1.08
N VAL A 74 7.69 -10.72 0.04
CA VAL A 74 8.92 -11.52 0.11
C VAL A 74 9.94 -10.94 1.10
N ILE A 75 10.26 -9.65 0.99
CA ILE A 75 11.23 -8.98 1.87
C ILE A 75 10.77 -9.04 3.34
N PHE A 76 9.52 -8.71 3.62
CA PHE A 76 8.98 -8.72 4.98
C PHE A 76 8.89 -10.15 5.54
N GLY A 77 8.53 -11.12 4.71
CA GLY A 77 8.47 -12.53 5.09
C GLY A 77 9.82 -13.03 5.58
N PHE A 78 10.88 -12.85 4.77
CA PHE A 78 12.24 -13.22 5.18
C PHE A 78 12.76 -12.39 6.36
N TRP A 79 12.45 -11.10 6.40
CA TRP A 79 12.96 -10.23 7.43
C TRP A 79 12.38 -10.51 8.81
N LEU A 80 11.08 -10.82 8.88
CA LEU A 80 10.33 -10.91 10.13
C LEU A 80 10.18 -12.36 10.63
N ARG A 81 10.18 -13.38 9.76
CA ARG A 81 9.90 -14.79 10.14
C ARG A 81 10.77 -15.34 11.26
N GLU A 82 12.05 -14.94 11.33
CA GLU A 82 13.02 -15.43 12.32
C GLU A 82 13.08 -14.55 13.57
N ARG A 83 12.36 -13.42 13.60
CA ARG A 83 12.54 -12.37 14.60
C ARG A 83 11.34 -12.18 15.52
N ALA A 84 10.19 -12.74 15.17
CA ALA A 84 8.95 -12.58 15.93
C ALA A 84 8.02 -13.78 15.74
N SER A 85 7.02 -13.90 16.61
CA SER A 85 6.00 -14.95 16.50
C SER A 85 5.13 -14.75 15.24
N THR A 86 4.61 -15.84 14.67
CA THR A 86 3.75 -15.82 13.46
C THR A 86 2.65 -14.75 13.52
N ARG A 87 1.95 -14.66 14.66
CA ARG A 87 0.89 -13.66 14.87
C ARG A 87 1.41 -12.23 14.81
N ALA A 88 2.58 -11.96 15.40
CA ALA A 88 3.20 -10.65 15.34
C ALA A 88 3.67 -10.32 13.92
N VAL A 89 4.27 -11.29 13.21
CA VAL A 89 4.71 -11.11 11.82
C VAL A 89 3.54 -10.79 10.88
N ILE A 90 2.43 -11.53 10.97
CA ILE A 90 1.23 -11.27 10.15
C ILE A 90 0.65 -9.89 10.47
N LYS A 91 0.53 -9.54 11.76
CA LYS A 91 0.03 -8.22 12.16
C LYS A 91 0.93 -7.09 11.66
N THR A 92 2.25 -7.25 11.76
CA THR A 92 3.22 -6.26 11.31
C THR A 92 3.23 -6.13 9.79
N SER A 93 3.20 -7.24 9.04
CA SER A 93 3.11 -7.22 7.57
C SER A 93 1.82 -6.56 7.08
N PHE A 94 0.69 -6.79 7.75
CA PHE A 94 -0.55 -6.07 7.49
C PHE A 94 -0.38 -4.55 7.61
N PHE A 95 0.22 -4.06 8.70
CA PHE A 95 0.46 -2.62 8.87
C PHE A 95 1.48 -2.05 7.88
N LEU A 96 2.53 -2.81 7.55
CA LEU A 96 3.50 -2.42 6.53
C LEU A 96 2.84 -2.33 5.16
N SER A 97 1.97 -3.28 4.82
CA SER A 97 1.23 -3.28 3.57
C SER A 97 0.21 -2.13 3.50
N LEU A 98 -0.46 -1.82 4.60
CA LEU A 98 -1.37 -0.68 4.66
C LEU A 98 -0.58 0.62 4.46
N TYR A 99 0.57 0.76 5.12
CA TYR A 99 1.46 1.90 4.97
C TYR A 99 2.00 2.07 3.54
N SER A 100 2.47 1.00 2.90
CA SER A 100 2.95 1.04 1.51
C SER A 100 1.83 1.25 0.49
N SER A 101 0.56 1.12 0.89
CA SER A 101 -0.59 1.39 0.04
C SER A 101 -1.11 2.82 0.16
N LEU A 102 -0.63 3.60 1.14
CA LEU A 102 -1.04 5.00 1.33
C LEU A 102 -0.77 5.91 0.12
N PRO A 103 0.34 5.76 -0.64
CA PRO A 103 0.52 6.53 -1.87
C PRO A 103 -0.60 6.29 -2.89
N ALA A 104 -0.97 5.02 -3.12
CA ALA A 104 -2.12 4.68 -3.97
C ALA A 104 -3.42 5.26 -3.40
N ALA A 105 -3.63 5.16 -2.08
CA ALA A 105 -4.81 5.72 -1.43
C ALA A 105 -4.93 7.25 -1.58
N SER A 106 -3.80 7.96 -1.60
CA SER A 106 -3.78 9.42 -1.75
C SER A 106 -4.39 9.91 -3.07
N PHE A 107 -4.48 9.05 -4.10
CA PHE A 107 -5.06 9.42 -5.41
C PHE A 107 -6.56 9.70 -5.33
N ILE A 108 -7.26 9.26 -4.28
CA ILE A 108 -8.65 9.65 -4.06
C ILE A 108 -8.81 11.17 -3.86
N LEU A 109 -7.73 11.87 -3.49
CA LEU A 109 -7.76 13.32 -3.34
C LEU A 109 -7.91 14.07 -4.67
N ILE A 110 -7.55 13.45 -5.79
CA ILE A 110 -7.70 14.07 -7.12
C ILE A 110 -9.19 14.39 -7.39
N PRO A 111 -10.12 13.41 -7.42
CA PRO A 111 -11.53 13.72 -7.62
C PRO A 111 -12.12 14.55 -6.48
N LEU A 112 -11.62 14.46 -5.25
CA LEU A 112 -12.10 15.30 -4.15
C LEU A 112 -11.76 16.78 -4.34
N VAL A 113 -10.52 17.10 -4.69
CA VAL A 113 -10.10 18.49 -4.98
C VAL A 113 -10.81 19.01 -6.23
N MET A 114 -10.99 18.17 -7.26
CA MET A 114 -11.79 18.54 -8.44
C MET A 114 -13.25 18.84 -8.08
N GLY A 115 -13.87 18.02 -7.21
CA GLY A 115 -15.22 18.26 -6.71
C GLY A 115 -15.34 19.59 -5.96
N ILE A 116 -14.38 19.91 -5.09
CA ILE A 116 -14.33 21.19 -4.37
C ILE A 116 -14.16 22.38 -5.33
N ALA A 117 -13.41 22.19 -6.42
CA ALA A 117 -13.22 23.20 -7.45
C ALA A 117 -14.44 23.36 -8.39
N GLY A 118 -15.54 22.64 -8.15
CA GLY A 118 -16.79 22.76 -8.90
C GLY A 118 -16.92 21.81 -10.09
N HIS A 119 -16.02 20.83 -10.26
CA HIS A 119 -16.19 19.80 -11.28
C HIS A 119 -17.25 18.75 -10.85
N ASN A 120 -18.06 18.31 -11.80
CA ASN A 120 -19.13 17.32 -11.58
C ASN A 120 -18.59 15.89 -11.46
N VAL A 121 -17.82 15.59 -10.41
CA VAL A 121 -17.17 14.28 -10.22
C VAL A 121 -18.12 13.11 -9.92
N LEU A 122 -19.39 13.41 -9.64
CA LEU A 122 -20.49 12.45 -9.41
C LEU A 122 -21.42 12.29 -10.63
N SER A 123 -21.21 13.04 -11.71
CA SER A 123 -21.98 12.93 -12.95
C SER A 123 -21.44 11.77 -13.80
N THR A 124 -22.37 11.05 -14.41
CA THR A 124 -22.09 9.96 -15.35
C THR A 124 -21.53 10.50 -16.67
N GLU A 125 -22.07 11.62 -17.14
CA GLU A 125 -21.60 12.31 -18.35
C GLU A 125 -20.16 12.81 -18.20
N ALA A 126 -19.84 13.35 -17.02
CA ALA A 126 -18.48 13.71 -16.65
C ALA A 126 -17.56 12.48 -16.58
N GLY A 127 -18.05 11.33 -16.11
CA GLY A 127 -17.32 10.07 -16.12
C GLY A 127 -16.98 9.58 -17.53
N THR A 128 -17.96 9.55 -18.44
CA THR A 128 -17.78 9.17 -19.84
C THR A 128 -16.76 10.06 -20.55
N SER A 129 -16.91 11.38 -20.40
CA SER A 129 -15.97 12.36 -20.99
C SER A 129 -14.56 12.30 -20.39
N PHE A 130 -14.42 11.85 -19.15
CA PHE A 130 -13.14 11.55 -18.51
C PHE A 130 -12.48 10.28 -19.06
N GLY A 131 -13.23 9.45 -19.81
CA GLY A 131 -12.74 8.21 -20.41
C GLY A 131 -13.10 6.95 -19.61
N ILE A 132 -14.04 7.03 -18.67
CA ILE A 132 -14.62 5.82 -18.06
C ILE A 132 -15.47 5.14 -19.16
N PRO A 133 -15.16 3.89 -19.54
CA PRO A 133 -15.80 3.30 -20.70
C PRO A 133 -17.27 2.94 -20.45
N ASP A 134 -18.17 3.57 -21.19
CA ASP A 134 -19.62 3.32 -21.11
C ASP A 134 -19.99 1.86 -21.43
N PHE A 135 -19.21 1.20 -22.29
CA PHE A 135 -19.44 -0.20 -22.68
C PHE A 135 -19.28 -1.18 -21.51
N LEU A 136 -18.63 -0.77 -20.41
CA LEU A 136 -18.54 -1.59 -19.20
C LEU A 136 -19.87 -1.64 -18.42
N HIS A 137 -20.87 -0.83 -18.80
CA HIS A 137 -22.19 -0.76 -18.18
C HIS A 137 -22.12 -0.72 -16.64
N LEU A 138 -21.16 0.04 -16.11
CA LEU A 138 -20.92 0.12 -14.67
C LEU A 138 -22.12 0.81 -13.99
N PRO A 139 -22.67 0.25 -12.89
CA PRO A 139 -23.74 0.88 -12.16
C PRO A 139 -23.23 2.12 -11.42
N TRP A 140 -24.12 3.08 -11.16
CA TRP A 140 -23.80 4.19 -10.26
C TRP A 140 -23.50 3.65 -8.85
N PRO A 141 -22.43 4.12 -8.17
CA PRO A 141 -21.57 5.26 -8.51
C PRO A 141 -20.30 4.92 -9.33
N LEU A 142 -20.08 3.66 -9.73
CA LEU A 142 -18.82 3.21 -10.36
C LEU A 142 -18.55 3.82 -11.75
N ASN A 143 -19.59 4.30 -12.43
CA ASN A 143 -19.50 5.04 -13.69
C ASN A 143 -19.22 6.54 -13.52
N THR A 144 -19.01 7.03 -12.29
CA THR A 144 -18.62 8.42 -12.00
C THR A 144 -17.12 8.53 -11.78
N ILE A 145 -16.52 9.72 -11.95
CA ILE A 145 -15.08 9.94 -11.70
C ILE A 145 -14.73 9.56 -10.26
N LEU A 146 -15.49 10.03 -9.27
CA LEU A 146 -15.22 9.73 -7.87
C LEU A 146 -15.38 8.23 -7.56
N GLY A 147 -16.46 7.61 -8.02
CA GLY A 147 -16.71 6.19 -7.76
C GLY A 147 -15.71 5.27 -8.43
N PHE A 148 -15.28 5.59 -9.65
CA PHE A 148 -14.22 4.84 -10.34
C PHE A 148 -12.88 4.94 -9.62
N TYR A 149 -12.45 6.16 -9.24
CA TYR A 149 -11.24 6.35 -8.44
C TYR A 149 -11.32 5.63 -7.09
N ALA A 150 -12.47 5.72 -6.39
CA ALA A 150 -12.68 5.03 -5.13
C ALA A 150 -12.55 3.51 -5.29
N ALA A 151 -13.17 2.93 -6.33
CA ALA A 151 -13.08 1.51 -6.62
C ALA A 151 -11.64 1.07 -6.95
N LEU A 152 -10.92 1.83 -7.77
CA LEU A 152 -9.53 1.54 -8.08
C LEU A 152 -8.62 1.64 -6.85
N VAL A 153 -8.79 2.68 -6.03
CA VAL A 153 -8.01 2.87 -4.81
C VAL A 153 -8.28 1.75 -3.81
N ILE A 154 -9.54 1.45 -3.52
CA ILE A 154 -9.92 0.38 -2.60
C ILE A 154 -9.42 -0.97 -3.14
N GLY A 155 -9.64 -1.24 -4.42
CA GLY A 155 -9.17 -2.44 -5.10
C GLY A 155 -7.65 -2.60 -4.99
N ALA A 156 -6.88 -1.54 -5.27
CA ALA A 156 -5.43 -1.55 -5.17
C ALA A 156 -4.97 -1.81 -3.73
N VAL A 157 -5.52 -1.09 -2.74
CA VAL A 157 -5.16 -1.27 -1.32
C VAL A 157 -5.47 -2.69 -0.86
N VAL A 158 -6.67 -3.20 -1.15
CA VAL A 158 -7.08 -4.57 -0.79
C VAL A 158 -6.19 -5.61 -1.47
N PHE A 159 -5.96 -5.46 -2.77
CA PHE A 159 -5.15 -6.41 -3.54
C PHE A 159 -3.70 -6.44 -3.04
N LYS A 160 -3.08 -5.28 -2.79
CA LYS A 160 -1.73 -5.19 -2.21
C LYS A 160 -1.67 -5.83 -0.82
N MET A 161 -2.69 -5.62 0.02
CA MET A 161 -2.78 -6.23 1.35
C MET A 161 -2.87 -7.75 1.28
N ILE A 162 -3.70 -8.29 0.37
CA ILE A 162 -3.85 -9.73 0.16
C ILE A 162 -2.53 -10.32 -0.31
N ILE A 163 -1.87 -9.72 -1.30
CA ILE A 163 -0.57 -10.19 -1.81
C ILE A 163 0.47 -10.18 -0.68
N THR A 164 0.73 -9.01 -0.10
CA THR A 164 1.82 -8.84 0.88
C THR A 164 1.62 -9.75 2.10
N THR A 165 0.40 -9.78 2.66
CA THR A 165 0.12 -10.57 3.88
C THR A 165 0.03 -12.07 3.56
N GLY A 166 -0.51 -12.42 2.39
CA GLY A 166 -0.61 -13.80 1.91
C GLY A 166 0.75 -14.43 1.66
N GLU A 167 1.66 -13.71 1.00
CA GLU A 167 3.03 -14.16 0.78
C GLU A 167 3.81 -14.33 2.08
N VAL A 168 3.70 -13.37 3.00
CA VAL A 168 4.32 -13.48 4.32
C VAL A 168 3.81 -14.73 5.04
N SER A 169 2.50 -14.98 4.99
CA SER A 169 1.89 -16.17 5.59
C SER A 169 2.39 -17.47 4.94
N LEU A 170 2.51 -17.50 3.62
CA LEU A 170 3.05 -18.64 2.87
C LEU A 170 4.52 -18.90 3.23
N LEU A 171 5.35 -17.87 3.29
CA LEU A 171 6.77 -17.98 3.64
C LEU A 171 6.99 -18.48 5.07
N ILE A 172 6.14 -18.05 6.01
CA ILE A 172 6.16 -18.59 7.38
C ILE A 172 5.81 -20.08 7.37
N HIS A 173 4.78 -20.48 6.61
CA HIS A 173 4.35 -21.88 6.52
C HIS A 173 5.44 -22.78 5.90
N LEU A 174 6.04 -22.36 4.79
CA LEU A 174 7.14 -23.07 4.14
C LEU A 174 8.38 -23.17 5.06
N GLY A 175 8.67 -22.14 5.84
CA GLY A 175 9.75 -22.15 6.83
C GLY A 175 9.53 -23.20 7.92
N HIS A 176 8.30 -23.34 8.43
CA HIS A 176 7.96 -24.36 9.43
C HIS A 176 8.08 -25.79 8.88
N LYS A 177 7.63 -26.01 7.64
CA LYS A 177 7.73 -27.32 6.98
C LYS A 177 9.20 -27.75 6.81
N SER A 178 10.05 -26.83 6.34
CA SER A 178 11.49 -27.10 6.17
C SER A 178 12.21 -27.44 7.48
N SER A 179 11.82 -26.84 8.61
CA SER A 179 12.41 -27.18 9.92
C SER A 179 11.95 -28.54 10.45
N HIS A 180 10.78 -29.01 10.03
CA HIS A 180 10.23 -30.30 10.47
C HIS A 180 10.78 -31.48 9.66
N ASP A 181 11.14 -31.25 8.39
CA ASP A 181 11.72 -32.24 7.48
C ASP A 181 13.27 -32.33 7.57
N SER A 182 13.90 -31.59 8.49
CA SER A 182 15.34 -31.70 8.74
C SER A 182 15.62 -32.94 9.59
N PRO A 183 16.25 -34.01 9.05
CA PRO A 183 16.64 -35.14 9.89
C PRO A 183 17.62 -34.63 10.94
N GLN A 184 17.34 -34.93 12.22
CA GLN A 184 18.29 -34.72 13.31
C GLN A 184 19.59 -35.42 12.92
N ARG A 185 20.60 -34.64 12.52
CA ARG A 185 21.96 -35.14 12.44
C ARG A 185 22.40 -35.39 13.86
N ILE A 186 22.33 -36.66 14.25
CA ILE A 186 22.97 -37.27 15.42
C ILE A 186 24.48 -37.08 15.28
#